data_AF-A0A3Q0J5C0-F1
#
_entry.id   AF-A0A3Q0J5C0-F1
#
_cell.length_a   1.000
_cell.length_b   1.000
_cell.length_c   1.000
_cell.angle_alpha   90.00
_cell.angle_beta   90.00
_cell.angle_gamma   90.00
#
_symmetry.space_group_name_H-M   'P 1'
#
loop_
_entity.id
_entity.type
_entity.pdbx_description
1 polymer ?
#
loop_
_entity_poly.entity_id
_entity_poly.type
_entity_poly.pdbx_seq_one_letter_code
_entity_poly.pdbx_strand_id
1 'polypeptide(L)'
;MQKYRTFFMNLSHCRSLLESLESHLDPATRNKFSELHKQLHQQACDILDKAAIRSQQMALAASKWISLDQNLHEEAAWLNIVQQRVPNLSAMTCSDYKQYESLFKALDEDMKVHLVRTTQLVSVCRSITNLIDCPHLEPATESHRFEILNLERSISSGLIKLSTFTEYWLEYQTLADRLESWMDAHQNQIESLNKSNNMKSYWELKAQIEFYNTLLDRSRDNFENAMRVFPVSDEVLQRQLYGQLEDRWNKLVSCVTEQNPSFDGNVDFTQFEYELDQLQTMFANPRAIIRTEEDLCIFIQTLRVISEGVAMLERKVERSSCSSASVVCDFLHRLKGLKYQVHEETENALVLEAKILDLKKTFDDLKAEQARINMIIEDCEATVGAERYAVERSLERCEALAPQVSRHWSELISVRSILSNLPMKLHVSVSLIEAEHTQSCLQDDYYVLESKFSTLLSSLRQQTTLWQNFQSNVDAVHNTMEQTDFMMDLLQVHGDVDQKRLTMATQRLESLAESLHQQEETLMEELHSSADSLIKTCKPEVSAEVESSVKETVQAWDEKTVQLEDLCKRYQQAVELWSRYKQASDAIANWSDELLHSVNDLPPEEALKVN
;
A
#
# COMPACT_ATOMS: atom_id res chain seq x y z
N MET A 1 -29.55 -21.40 22.85
CA MET A 1 -28.53 -22.45 23.08
C MET A 1 -29.02 -23.60 23.97
N GLN A 2 -29.38 -23.39 25.24
CA GLN A 2 -29.72 -24.50 26.17
C GLN A 2 -30.86 -25.43 25.71
N LYS A 3 -31.98 -24.90 25.18
CA LYS A 3 -33.13 -25.72 24.71
C LYS A 3 -32.83 -26.55 23.45
N TYR A 4 -31.88 -26.11 22.62
CA TYR A 4 -31.46 -26.85 21.42
C TYR A 4 -30.56 -28.03 21.78
N ARG A 5 -29.64 -27.86 22.75
CA ARG A 5 -28.77 -28.94 23.25
C ARG A 5 -29.57 -30.13 23.79
N THR A 6 -30.65 -29.88 24.54
CA THR A 6 -31.49 -30.95 25.10
C THR A 6 -32.22 -31.77 24.03
N PHE A 7 -32.61 -31.16 22.91
CA PHE A 7 -33.29 -31.86 21.81
C PHE A 7 -32.35 -32.83 21.08
N PHE A 8 -31.14 -32.38 20.75
CA PHE A 8 -30.17 -33.22 20.04
C PHE A 8 -29.60 -34.35 20.90
N MET A 9 -29.42 -34.11 22.20
CA MET A 9 -29.09 -35.20 23.15
C MET A 9 -30.14 -36.31 23.14
N ASN A 10 -31.43 -35.95 23.11
CA ASN A 10 -32.50 -36.94 23.05
C ASN A 10 -32.54 -37.70 21.71
N LEU A 11 -32.24 -37.04 20.59
CA LEU A 11 -32.21 -37.68 19.26
C LEU A 11 -31.06 -38.70 19.14
N SER A 12 -29.88 -38.36 19.67
CA SER A 12 -28.73 -39.27 19.81
C SER A 12 -29.12 -40.53 20.61
N HIS A 13 -29.81 -40.32 21.74
CA HIS A 13 -30.28 -41.42 22.57
C HIS A 13 -31.24 -42.37 21.82
N CYS A 14 -32.22 -41.83 21.08
CA CYS A 14 -33.14 -42.63 20.27
C CYS A 14 -32.44 -43.42 19.15
N ARG A 15 -31.44 -42.84 18.49
CA ARG A 15 -30.61 -43.53 17.48
C ARG A 15 -29.90 -44.76 18.08
N SER A 16 -29.39 -44.58 19.29
CA SER A 16 -28.65 -45.60 20.04
C SER A 16 -29.56 -46.75 20.51
N LEU A 17 -30.82 -46.45 20.84
CA LEU A 17 -31.85 -47.44 21.19
C LEU A 17 -32.29 -48.26 19.96
N LEU A 18 -32.38 -47.62 18.80
CA LEU A 18 -32.64 -48.31 17.53
C LEU A 18 -31.58 -49.41 17.28
N GLU A 19 -30.28 -49.08 17.34
CA GLU A 19 -29.20 -50.09 17.16
C GLU A 19 -29.28 -51.27 18.15
N SER A 20 -29.66 -51.01 19.40
CA SER A 20 -29.88 -52.05 20.42
C SER A 20 -31.05 -52.96 20.03
N LEU A 21 -32.19 -52.38 19.65
CA LEU A 21 -33.40 -53.13 19.27
C LEU A 21 -33.15 -54.04 18.06
N GLU A 22 -32.37 -53.60 17.08
CA GLU A 22 -31.99 -54.45 15.94
C GLU A 22 -31.26 -55.72 16.40
N SER A 23 -30.45 -55.66 17.46
CA SER A 23 -29.66 -56.79 17.97
C SER A 23 -30.48 -57.86 18.70
N HIS A 24 -31.65 -57.51 19.22
CA HIS A 24 -32.52 -58.37 20.04
C HIS A 24 -33.74 -58.92 19.31
N LEU A 25 -33.99 -58.50 18.06
CA LEU A 25 -35.10 -58.99 17.24
C LEU A 25 -34.82 -60.35 16.61
N ASP A 26 -35.86 -61.17 16.45
CA ASP A 26 -35.79 -62.45 15.74
C ASP A 26 -35.47 -62.25 14.24
N PRO A 27 -34.84 -63.23 13.56
CA PRO A 27 -34.35 -63.06 12.19
C PRO A 27 -35.44 -62.70 11.16
N ALA A 28 -36.67 -63.16 11.38
CA ALA A 28 -37.78 -62.93 10.45
C ALA A 28 -38.33 -61.51 10.57
N THR A 29 -38.41 -60.98 11.79
CA THR A 29 -38.88 -59.61 12.06
C THR A 29 -37.79 -58.57 11.75
N ARG A 30 -36.52 -58.92 11.99
CA ARG A 30 -35.36 -58.12 11.59
C ARG A 30 -35.30 -57.86 10.09
N ASN A 31 -35.52 -58.89 9.28
CA ASN A 31 -35.53 -58.75 7.81
C ASN A 31 -36.69 -57.85 7.34
N LYS A 32 -37.87 -57.94 7.97
CA LYS A 32 -39.04 -57.10 7.63
C LYS A 32 -38.85 -55.62 7.92
N PHE A 33 -38.16 -55.26 9.01
CA PHE A 33 -38.00 -53.87 9.44
C PHE A 33 -36.61 -53.28 9.17
N SER A 34 -35.67 -54.05 8.60
CA SER A 34 -34.30 -53.63 8.33
C SER A 34 -34.19 -52.35 7.49
N GLU A 35 -35.06 -52.18 6.49
CA GLU A 35 -35.04 -51.02 5.60
C GLU A 35 -35.53 -49.73 6.30
N LEU A 36 -36.60 -49.84 7.10
CA LEU A 36 -37.10 -48.76 7.94
C LEU A 36 -36.07 -48.36 9.02
N HIS A 37 -35.43 -49.36 9.62
CA HIS A 37 -34.41 -49.16 10.64
C HIS A 37 -33.21 -48.38 10.09
N LYS A 38 -32.69 -48.79 8.93
CA LYS A 38 -31.63 -48.08 8.21
C LYS A 38 -32.03 -46.64 7.87
N GLN A 39 -33.26 -46.42 7.38
CA GLN A 39 -33.74 -45.08 7.04
C GLN A 39 -33.83 -44.15 8.25
N LEU A 40 -34.41 -44.61 9.36
CA LEU A 40 -34.53 -43.80 10.59
C LEU A 40 -33.16 -43.51 11.21
N HIS A 41 -32.27 -44.51 11.21
CA HIS A 41 -30.91 -44.35 11.69
C HIS A 41 -30.14 -43.31 10.87
N GLN A 42 -30.20 -43.40 9.53
CA GLN A 42 -29.58 -42.45 8.61
C GLN A 42 -30.11 -41.03 8.83
N GLN A 43 -31.44 -40.86 8.93
CA GLN A 43 -32.05 -39.55 9.17
C GLN A 43 -31.66 -38.93 10.52
N ALA A 44 -31.55 -39.74 11.57
CA ALA A 44 -31.12 -39.28 12.88
C ALA A 44 -29.65 -38.83 12.88
N CYS A 45 -28.75 -39.56 12.19
CA CYS A 45 -27.37 -39.14 11.97
C CYS A 45 -27.32 -37.81 11.21
N ASP A 46 -27.99 -37.73 10.06
CA ASP A 46 -27.96 -36.53 9.21
C ASP A 46 -28.45 -35.27 9.94
N ILE A 47 -29.42 -35.40 10.85
CA ILE A 47 -29.95 -34.28 11.65
C ILE A 47 -28.97 -33.87 12.75
N LEU A 48 -28.32 -34.82 13.42
CA LEU A 48 -27.32 -34.55 14.47
C LEU A 48 -26.09 -33.86 13.89
N ASP A 49 -25.61 -34.34 12.74
CA ASP A 49 -24.44 -33.77 12.07
C ASP A 49 -24.72 -32.32 11.67
N LYS A 50 -25.87 -32.06 11.03
CA LYS A 50 -26.29 -30.70 10.67
C LYS A 50 -26.46 -29.78 11.88
N ALA A 51 -26.91 -30.33 13.00
CA ALA A 51 -27.09 -29.58 14.23
C ALA A 51 -25.78 -29.19 14.92
N ALA A 52 -24.81 -30.12 14.95
CA ALA A 52 -23.47 -29.88 15.46
C ALA A 52 -22.80 -28.75 14.67
N ILE A 53 -22.80 -28.86 13.33
CA ILE A 53 -22.27 -27.83 12.42
C ILE A 53 -22.93 -26.47 12.68
N ARG A 54 -24.27 -26.42 12.81
CA ARG A 54 -24.98 -25.15 13.05
C ARG A 54 -24.67 -24.53 14.42
N SER A 55 -24.48 -25.35 15.47
CA SER A 55 -24.14 -24.87 16.81
C SER A 55 -22.74 -24.23 16.83
N GLN A 56 -21.77 -24.85 16.16
CA GLN A 56 -20.41 -24.32 16.00
C GLN A 56 -20.42 -22.96 15.31
N GLN A 57 -21.16 -22.83 14.21
CA GLN A 57 -21.32 -21.57 13.47
C GLN A 57 -21.90 -20.43 14.34
N MET A 58 -22.85 -20.73 15.21
CA MET A 58 -23.48 -19.72 16.08
C MET A 58 -22.55 -19.23 17.19
N ALA A 59 -21.71 -20.10 17.76
CA ALA A 59 -20.73 -19.71 18.76
C ALA A 59 -19.65 -18.78 18.18
N LEU A 60 -19.15 -19.12 16.98
CA LEU A 60 -18.20 -18.28 16.22
C LEU A 60 -18.82 -16.93 15.83
N ALA A 61 -20.10 -16.90 15.46
CA ALA A 61 -20.78 -15.64 15.16
C ALA A 61 -20.89 -14.72 16.40
N ALA A 62 -21.12 -15.29 17.58
CA ALA A 62 -21.23 -14.52 18.82
C ALA A 62 -19.90 -13.88 19.25
N SER A 63 -18.78 -14.61 19.14
CA SER A 63 -17.46 -14.03 19.45
C SER A 63 -17.09 -12.91 18.49
N LYS A 64 -17.32 -13.12 17.18
CA LYS A 64 -17.12 -12.09 16.15
C LYS A 64 -17.98 -10.84 16.39
N TRP A 65 -19.20 -11.00 16.88
CA TRP A 65 -20.09 -9.87 17.19
C TRP A 65 -19.54 -9.00 18.32
N ILE A 66 -19.05 -9.60 19.41
CA ILE A 66 -18.51 -8.84 20.55
C ILE A 66 -17.29 -8.03 20.12
N SER A 67 -16.39 -8.66 19.35
CA SER A 67 -15.22 -7.97 18.79
C SER A 67 -15.62 -6.83 17.85
N LEU A 68 -16.61 -7.05 16.96
CA LEU A 68 -17.11 -6.01 16.05
C LEU A 68 -17.66 -4.79 16.81
N ASP A 69 -18.46 -5.01 17.85
CA ASP A 69 -19.08 -3.93 18.63
C ASP A 69 -18.05 -3.07 19.36
N GLN A 70 -17.07 -3.71 20.01
CA GLN A 70 -15.97 -3.00 20.67
C GLN A 70 -15.15 -2.16 19.68
N ASN A 71 -14.75 -2.76 18.56
CA ASN A 71 -13.95 -2.07 17.56
C ASN A 71 -14.70 -0.91 16.89
N LEU A 72 -16.01 -1.05 16.61
CA LEU A 72 -16.82 0.05 16.09
C LEU A 72 -16.92 1.22 17.07
N HIS A 73 -16.98 0.94 18.37
CA HIS A 73 -17.02 1.99 19.39
C HIS A 73 -15.70 2.77 19.46
N GLU A 74 -14.57 2.07 19.40
CA GLU A 74 -13.24 2.68 19.38
C GLU A 74 -13.03 3.56 18.13
N GLU A 75 -13.44 3.08 16.96
CA GLU A 75 -13.36 3.85 15.71
C GLU A 75 -14.28 5.09 15.72
N ALA A 76 -15.49 4.97 16.27
CA ALA A 76 -16.39 6.12 16.44
C ALA A 76 -15.82 7.17 17.42
N ALA A 77 -15.14 6.75 18.49
CA ALA A 77 -14.48 7.66 19.42
C ALA A 77 -13.32 8.40 18.74
N TRP A 78 -12.50 7.69 17.97
CA TRP A 78 -11.41 8.30 17.20
C TRP A 78 -11.93 9.32 16.18
N LEU A 79 -12.96 8.97 15.42
CA LEU A 79 -13.56 9.84 14.41
C LEU A 79 -14.02 11.19 15.01
N ASN A 80 -14.63 11.16 16.20
CA ASN A 80 -15.02 12.37 16.91
C ASN A 80 -13.81 13.24 17.31
N ILE A 81 -12.70 12.63 17.74
CA ILE A 81 -11.48 13.35 18.11
C ILE A 81 -10.86 14.00 16.87
N VAL A 82 -10.77 13.28 15.76
CA VAL A 82 -10.13 13.79 14.55
C VAL A 82 -10.94 14.90 13.91
N GLN A 83 -12.27 14.81 13.89
CA GLN A 83 -13.12 15.90 13.41
C GLN A 83 -12.89 17.22 14.17
N GLN A 84 -12.50 17.16 15.44
CA GLN A 84 -12.13 18.35 16.23
C GLN A 84 -10.69 18.82 15.98
N ARG A 85 -9.79 17.90 15.61
CA ARG A 85 -8.37 18.20 15.34
C ARG A 85 -8.12 18.80 13.96
N VAL A 86 -9.00 18.59 12.97
CA VAL A 86 -8.85 19.18 11.62
C VAL A 86 -8.93 20.70 11.73
N PRO A 87 -7.82 21.44 11.49
CA PRO A 87 -7.80 22.87 11.69
C PRO A 87 -8.47 23.61 10.53
N ASN A 88 -9.07 24.75 10.83
CA ASN A 88 -9.65 25.63 9.81
C ASN A 88 -8.52 26.32 9.02
N LEU A 89 -8.47 26.04 7.73
CA LEU A 89 -7.47 26.56 6.80
C LEU A 89 -7.53 28.10 6.62
N SER A 90 -8.65 28.75 6.96
CA SER A 90 -8.84 30.19 6.75
C SER A 90 -7.94 31.12 7.57
N ALA A 91 -7.23 30.62 8.58
CA ALA A 91 -6.39 31.43 9.47
C ALA A 91 -4.87 31.25 9.23
N MET A 92 -4.48 30.53 8.16
CA MET A 92 -3.07 30.28 7.86
C MET A 92 -2.36 31.57 7.41
N THR A 93 -1.08 31.69 7.78
CA THR A 93 -0.14 32.73 7.33
C THR A 93 0.96 32.12 6.44
N CYS A 94 1.66 32.94 5.64
CA CYS A 94 2.79 32.49 4.81
C CYS A 94 4.01 32.02 5.64
N SER A 95 4.04 32.25 6.96
CA SER A 95 5.07 31.70 7.85
C SER A 95 4.73 30.31 8.37
N ASP A 96 3.43 30.00 8.49
CA ASP A 96 2.97 28.82 9.23
C ASP A 96 2.59 27.65 8.32
N TYR A 97 2.57 27.83 6.99
CA TYR A 97 2.10 26.82 6.04
C TYR A 97 2.79 25.46 6.18
N LYS A 98 4.09 25.43 6.51
CA LYS A 98 4.84 24.18 6.73
C LYS A 98 4.35 23.39 7.94
N GLN A 99 3.87 24.09 8.98
CA GLN A 99 3.29 23.45 10.17
C GLN A 99 1.91 22.88 9.86
N TYR A 100 1.11 23.57 9.06
CA TYR A 100 -0.16 23.02 8.58
C TYR A 100 0.05 21.81 7.67
N GLU A 101 1.03 21.86 6.76
CA GLU A 101 1.37 20.75 5.88
C GLU A 101 1.79 19.49 6.67
N SER A 102 2.64 19.64 7.69
CA SER A 102 3.06 18.51 8.54
C SER A 102 1.90 17.95 9.37
N LEU A 103 1.01 18.80 9.88
CA LEU A 103 -0.21 18.37 10.57
C LEU A 103 -1.14 17.59 9.65
N PHE A 104 -1.38 18.05 8.41
CA PHE A 104 -2.21 17.34 7.44
C PHE A 104 -1.58 16.02 6.99
N LYS A 105 -0.24 15.95 6.84
CA LYS A 105 0.47 14.69 6.56
C LYS A 105 0.31 13.67 7.71
N ALA A 106 0.47 14.10 8.95
CA ALA A 106 0.26 13.23 10.12
C ALA A 106 -1.19 12.73 10.20
N LEU A 107 -2.18 13.59 9.93
CA LEU A 107 -3.58 13.20 9.88
C LEU A 107 -3.89 12.22 8.74
N ASP A 108 -3.22 12.34 7.58
CA ASP A 108 -3.34 11.41 6.45
C ASP A 108 -2.73 10.03 6.78
N GLU A 109 -1.60 9.99 7.48
CA GLU A 109 -0.99 8.76 7.99
C GLU A 109 -1.90 8.04 8.98
N ASP A 110 -2.42 8.75 10.00
CA ASP A 110 -3.39 8.21 10.95
C ASP A 110 -4.63 7.67 10.20
N MET A 111 -5.16 8.41 9.23
CA MET A 111 -6.34 8.02 8.45
C MET A 111 -6.17 6.69 7.71
N LYS A 112 -4.99 6.41 7.15
CA LYS A 112 -4.72 5.15 6.44
C LYS A 112 -4.89 3.93 7.35
N VAL A 113 -4.49 4.03 8.62
CA VAL A 113 -4.65 2.96 9.60
C VAL A 113 -6.13 2.69 9.86
N HIS A 114 -6.91 3.75 10.09
CA HIS A 114 -8.34 3.65 10.37
C HIS A 114 -9.18 3.20 9.16
N LEU A 115 -8.78 3.55 7.93
CA LEU A 115 -9.38 3.01 6.70
C LEU A 115 -9.20 1.49 6.59
N VAL A 116 -7.99 0.98 6.87
CA VAL A 116 -7.74 -0.47 6.88
C VAL A 116 -8.61 -1.15 7.94
N ARG A 117 -8.64 -0.61 9.16
CA ARG A 117 -9.46 -1.15 10.25
C ARG A 117 -10.95 -1.14 9.90
N THR A 118 -11.47 -0.08 9.30
CA THR A 118 -12.86 0.02 8.85
C THR A 118 -13.20 -1.03 7.79
N THR A 119 -12.29 -1.29 6.83
CA THR A 119 -12.50 -2.37 5.85
C THR A 119 -12.54 -3.76 6.48
N GLN A 120 -11.73 -4.01 7.52
CA GLN A 120 -11.81 -5.24 8.31
C GLN A 120 -13.14 -5.37 9.04
N LEU A 121 -13.65 -4.28 9.64
CA LEU A 121 -14.94 -4.30 10.33
C LEU A 121 -16.11 -4.61 9.40
N VAL A 122 -16.08 -4.08 8.16
CA VAL A 122 -17.08 -4.39 7.13
C VAL A 122 -17.02 -5.87 6.72
N SER A 123 -15.83 -6.46 6.60
CA SER A 123 -15.71 -7.89 6.25
C SER A 123 -16.22 -8.79 7.38
N VAL A 124 -15.92 -8.47 8.63
CA VAL A 124 -16.45 -9.17 9.82
C VAL A 124 -17.97 -9.05 9.85
N CYS A 125 -18.53 -7.85 9.63
CA CYS A 125 -19.96 -7.60 9.54
C CYS A 125 -20.63 -8.49 8.48
N ARG A 126 -20.10 -8.53 7.25
CA ARG A 126 -20.63 -9.41 6.19
C ARG A 126 -20.58 -10.89 6.57
N SER A 127 -19.51 -11.33 7.26
CA SER A 127 -19.42 -12.72 7.73
C SER A 127 -20.51 -13.07 8.74
N ILE A 128 -20.90 -12.12 9.59
CA ILE A 128 -21.96 -12.27 10.58
C ILE A 128 -23.33 -12.26 9.89
N THR A 129 -23.57 -11.31 8.96
CA THR A 129 -24.84 -11.22 8.22
C THR A 129 -25.11 -12.48 7.38
N ASN A 130 -24.06 -13.12 6.86
CA ASN A 130 -24.18 -14.41 6.17
C ASN A 130 -24.61 -15.58 7.09
N LEU A 131 -24.40 -15.45 8.41
CA LEU A 131 -24.72 -16.47 9.41
C LEU A 131 -26.05 -16.21 10.12
N ILE A 132 -26.38 -14.92 10.34
CA ILE A 132 -27.51 -14.42 11.12
C ILE A 132 -28.16 -13.24 10.39
N ASP A 133 -29.48 -13.29 10.18
CA ASP A 133 -30.24 -12.15 9.67
C ASP A 133 -30.29 -11.01 10.68
N CYS A 134 -29.46 -9.99 10.48
CA CYS A 134 -29.39 -8.78 11.31
C CYS A 134 -29.45 -7.52 10.42
N PRO A 135 -30.65 -7.00 10.08
CA PRO A 135 -30.82 -5.94 9.07
C PRO A 135 -30.27 -4.56 9.47
N HIS A 136 -29.90 -4.35 10.73
CA HIS A 136 -29.41 -3.05 11.24
C HIS A 136 -27.88 -2.94 11.32
N LEU A 137 -27.15 -4.05 11.26
CA LEU A 137 -25.69 -4.06 11.43
C LEU A 137 -24.97 -3.52 10.19
N GLU A 138 -25.41 -3.92 9.01
CA GLU A 138 -24.82 -3.49 7.74
C GLU A 138 -25.03 -1.99 7.47
N PRO A 139 -26.22 -1.40 7.70
CA PRO A 139 -26.40 0.06 7.61
C PRO A 139 -25.53 0.86 8.59
N ALA A 140 -25.34 0.38 9.82
CA ALA A 140 -24.56 1.08 10.84
C ALA A 140 -23.06 1.12 10.48
N THR A 141 -22.51 -0.01 10.05
CA THR A 141 -21.11 -0.11 9.59
C THR A 141 -20.87 0.68 8.30
N GLU A 142 -21.83 0.69 7.38
CA GLU A 142 -21.78 1.50 6.16
C GLU A 142 -21.87 3.01 6.43
N SER A 143 -22.69 3.45 7.40
CA SER A 143 -22.75 4.86 7.82
C SER A 143 -21.40 5.33 8.38
N HIS A 144 -20.77 4.53 9.24
CA HIS A 144 -19.46 4.84 9.80
C HIS A 144 -18.37 4.90 8.71
N ARG A 145 -18.39 3.94 7.78
CA ARG A 145 -17.50 3.94 6.61
C ARG A 145 -17.66 5.20 5.76
N PHE A 146 -18.90 5.65 5.56
CA PHE A 146 -19.18 6.87 4.80
C PHE A 146 -18.59 8.12 5.47
N GLU A 147 -18.68 8.24 6.79
CA GLU A 147 -18.10 9.37 7.53
C GLU A 147 -16.58 9.41 7.44
N ILE A 148 -15.91 8.25 7.59
CA ILE A 148 -14.46 8.14 7.43
C ILE A 148 -14.02 8.53 6.01
N LEU A 149 -14.70 8.03 4.98
CA LEU A 149 -14.38 8.38 3.58
C LEU A 149 -14.60 9.87 3.26
N ASN A 150 -15.56 10.52 3.91
CA ASN A 150 -15.74 11.96 3.75
C ASN A 150 -14.62 12.75 4.43
N LEU A 151 -14.17 12.30 5.60
CA LEU A 151 -13.05 12.90 6.32
C LEU A 151 -11.74 12.73 5.54
N GLU A 152 -11.47 11.53 5.01
CA GLU A 152 -10.36 11.27 4.08
C GLU A 152 -10.38 12.26 2.93
N ARG A 153 -11.52 12.39 2.22
CA ARG A 153 -11.63 13.33 1.09
C ARG A 153 -11.34 14.78 1.50
N SER A 154 -11.77 15.19 2.69
CA SER A 154 -11.50 16.53 3.21
C SER A 154 -10.02 16.75 3.51
N ILE A 155 -9.36 15.79 4.17
CA ILE A 155 -7.93 15.83 4.50
C ILE A 155 -7.10 15.82 3.22
N SER A 156 -7.36 14.89 2.30
CA SER A 156 -6.65 14.81 1.02
C SER A 156 -6.85 16.07 0.18
N SER A 157 -8.06 16.64 0.14
CA SER A 157 -8.28 17.91 -0.56
C SER A 157 -7.51 19.07 0.08
N GLY A 158 -7.43 19.12 1.41
CA GLY A 158 -6.62 20.10 2.13
C GLY A 158 -5.12 19.94 1.84
N LEU A 159 -4.61 18.71 1.86
CA LEU A 159 -3.22 18.39 1.59
C LEU A 159 -2.83 18.74 0.15
N ILE A 160 -3.67 18.43 -0.83
CA ILE A 160 -3.45 18.83 -2.24
C ILE A 160 -3.35 20.35 -2.38
N LYS A 161 -4.26 21.10 -1.74
CA LYS A 161 -4.22 22.58 -1.77
C LYS A 161 -2.96 23.14 -1.08
N LEU A 162 -2.55 22.55 0.03
CA LEU A 162 -1.33 22.95 0.73
C LEU A 162 -0.08 22.63 -0.10
N SER A 163 0.03 21.42 -0.67
CA SER A 163 1.15 21.04 -1.55
C SER A 163 1.28 21.98 -2.74
N THR A 164 0.17 22.20 -3.46
CA THR A 164 0.16 23.12 -4.61
C THR A 164 0.51 24.56 -4.21
N PHE A 165 0.04 25.04 -3.05
CA PHE A 165 0.48 26.33 -2.50
C PHE A 165 1.99 26.34 -2.21
N THR A 166 2.52 25.30 -1.55
CA THR A 166 3.94 25.21 -1.19
C THR A 166 4.86 25.19 -2.41
N GLU A 167 4.46 24.51 -3.48
CA GLU A 167 5.20 24.44 -4.74
C GLU A 167 5.31 25.84 -5.37
N TYR A 168 4.18 26.51 -5.61
CA TYR A 168 4.16 27.85 -6.19
C TYR A 168 4.87 28.88 -5.30
N TRP A 169 4.69 28.79 -3.98
CA TRP A 169 5.30 29.72 -3.04
C TRP A 169 6.83 29.56 -2.95
N LEU A 170 7.33 28.32 -2.93
CA LEU A 170 8.78 28.05 -2.93
C LEU A 170 9.42 28.50 -4.24
N GLU A 171 8.78 28.22 -5.37
CA GLU A 171 9.27 28.67 -6.69
C GLU A 171 9.29 30.20 -6.76
N TYR A 172 8.25 30.88 -6.28
CA TYR A 172 8.23 32.34 -6.14
C TYR A 172 9.41 32.85 -5.30
N GLN A 173 9.64 32.30 -4.09
CA GLN A 173 10.71 32.74 -3.19
C GLN A 173 12.09 32.59 -3.85
N THR A 174 12.36 31.44 -4.46
CA THR A 174 13.65 31.19 -5.13
C THR A 174 13.90 32.13 -6.30
N LEU A 175 12.86 32.44 -7.10
CA LEU A 175 12.96 33.40 -8.20
C LEU A 175 13.14 34.84 -7.70
N ALA A 176 12.42 35.23 -6.64
CA ALA A 176 12.52 36.56 -6.04
C ALA A 176 13.92 36.80 -5.44
N ASP A 177 14.44 35.86 -4.64
CA ASP A 177 15.78 35.94 -4.04
C ASP A 177 16.87 36.06 -5.12
N ARG A 178 16.69 35.35 -6.24
CA ARG A 178 17.60 35.38 -7.38
C ARG A 178 17.54 36.70 -8.15
N LEU A 179 16.35 37.27 -8.34
CA LEU A 179 16.18 38.62 -8.91
C LEU A 179 16.85 39.67 -8.03
N GLU A 180 16.63 39.63 -6.71
CA GLU A 180 17.25 40.56 -5.77
C GLU A 180 18.77 40.46 -5.77
N SER A 181 19.31 39.23 -5.72
CA SER A 181 20.76 38.99 -5.77
C SER A 181 21.39 39.53 -7.05
N TRP A 182 20.72 39.40 -8.20
CA TRP A 182 21.21 39.95 -9.46
C TRP A 182 21.15 41.49 -9.48
N MET A 183 20.04 42.08 -9.04
CA MET A 183 19.88 43.54 -8.95
C MET A 183 21.00 44.15 -8.11
N ASP A 184 21.27 43.59 -6.93
CA ASP A 184 22.30 44.10 -6.03
C ASP A 184 23.71 43.96 -6.63
N ALA A 185 24.00 42.87 -7.35
CA ALA A 185 25.29 42.65 -7.99
C ALA A 185 25.55 43.59 -9.20
N HIS A 186 24.51 43.96 -9.95
CA HIS A 186 24.65 44.71 -11.21
C HIS A 186 24.31 46.21 -11.07
N GLN A 187 23.84 46.66 -9.92
CA GLN A 187 23.52 48.06 -9.65
C GLN A 187 24.72 49.00 -9.93
N ASN A 188 25.92 48.62 -9.49
CA ASN A 188 27.15 49.40 -9.75
C ASN A 188 27.54 49.40 -11.24
N GLN A 189 27.26 48.32 -11.97
CA GLN A 189 27.56 48.23 -13.41
C GLN A 189 26.60 49.13 -14.21
N ILE A 190 25.32 49.17 -13.84
CA ILE A 190 24.32 50.06 -14.41
C ILE A 190 24.71 51.53 -14.18
N GLU A 191 25.15 51.89 -12.97
CA GLU A 191 25.65 53.24 -12.66
C GLU A 191 26.94 53.62 -13.42
N SER A 192 27.77 52.64 -13.79
CA SER A 192 29.00 52.84 -14.55
C SER A 192 28.77 52.99 -16.06
N LEU A 193 27.76 52.30 -16.60
CA LEU A 193 27.32 52.43 -17.99
C LEU A 193 26.81 53.84 -18.29
N ASN A 194 26.19 54.48 -17.30
CA ASN A 194 25.79 55.89 -17.38
C ASN A 194 26.95 56.85 -17.69
N LYS A 195 28.22 56.41 -17.61
CA LYS A 195 29.42 57.22 -17.83
C LYS A 195 30.27 56.78 -19.03
N SER A 196 30.01 55.63 -19.67
CA SER A 196 30.86 55.07 -20.74
C SER A 196 30.08 54.71 -22.01
N ASN A 197 30.59 55.08 -23.19
CA ASN A 197 29.92 54.88 -24.48
C ASN A 197 30.14 53.47 -25.08
N ASN A 198 30.23 52.45 -24.23
CA ASN A 198 30.55 51.08 -24.62
C ASN A 198 29.28 50.32 -25.06
N MET A 199 29.00 50.39 -26.37
CA MET A 199 27.83 49.77 -26.99
C MET A 199 27.76 48.23 -26.81
N LYS A 200 28.90 47.52 -26.75
CA LYS A 200 28.93 46.08 -26.44
C LYS A 200 28.35 45.75 -25.06
N SER A 201 28.77 46.45 -24.01
CA SER A 201 28.27 46.22 -22.64
C SER A 201 26.82 46.63 -22.47
N TYR A 202 26.34 47.59 -23.27
CA TYR A 202 24.91 47.94 -23.31
C TYR A 202 24.06 46.79 -23.85
N TRP A 203 24.45 46.18 -24.98
CA TRP A 203 23.71 45.06 -25.55
C TRP A 203 23.75 43.80 -24.70
N GLU A 204 24.90 43.50 -24.07
CA GLU A 204 25.02 42.40 -23.12
C GLU A 204 24.14 42.60 -21.88
N LEU A 205 24.10 43.83 -21.34
CA LEU A 205 23.22 44.16 -20.22
C LEU A 205 21.74 44.11 -20.62
N LYS A 206 21.39 44.63 -21.81
CA LYS A 206 20.02 44.55 -22.34
C LYS A 206 19.56 43.10 -22.45
N ALA A 207 20.39 42.21 -22.97
CA ALA A 207 20.06 40.78 -23.08
C ALA A 207 19.83 40.12 -21.70
N GLN A 208 20.62 40.48 -20.70
CA GLN A 208 20.41 40.00 -19.33
C GLN A 208 19.10 40.54 -18.75
N ILE A 209 18.79 41.82 -18.92
CA ILE A 209 17.54 42.41 -18.44
C ILE A 209 16.33 41.74 -19.09
N GLU A 210 16.36 41.49 -20.40
CA GLU A 210 15.27 40.78 -21.07
C GLU A 210 15.10 39.35 -20.55
N PHE A 211 16.18 38.66 -20.19
CA PHE A 211 16.08 37.37 -19.51
C PHE A 211 15.42 37.50 -18.13
N TYR A 212 15.89 38.40 -17.27
CA TYR A 212 15.34 38.57 -15.93
C TYR A 212 13.90 39.14 -15.93
N ASN A 213 13.50 39.87 -16.98
CA ASN A 213 12.10 40.23 -17.22
C ASN A 213 11.22 38.97 -17.33
N THR A 214 11.67 37.96 -18.09
CA THR A 214 10.92 36.69 -18.18
C THR A 214 10.87 35.94 -16.85
N LEU A 215 11.89 36.09 -16.00
CA LEU A 215 11.88 35.52 -14.64
C LEU A 215 10.93 36.29 -13.71
N LEU A 216 10.85 37.62 -13.85
CA LEU A 216 9.90 38.45 -13.11
C LEU A 216 8.46 38.08 -13.45
N ASP A 217 8.14 37.91 -14.73
CA ASP A 217 6.81 37.46 -15.18
C ASP A 217 6.45 36.08 -14.61
N ARG A 218 7.39 35.12 -14.63
CA ARG A 218 7.19 33.80 -14.00
C ARG A 218 7.00 33.89 -12.49
N SER A 219 7.79 34.73 -11.82
CA SER A 219 7.65 35.00 -10.38
C SER A 219 6.27 35.58 -10.06
N ARG A 220 5.76 36.47 -10.92
CA ARG A 220 4.41 37.05 -10.82
C ARG A 220 3.33 35.99 -10.93
N ASP A 221 3.42 35.15 -11.95
CA ASP A 221 2.44 34.09 -12.20
C ASP A 221 2.42 33.09 -11.04
N ASN A 222 3.58 32.68 -10.53
CA ASN A 222 3.69 31.79 -9.37
C ASN A 222 3.14 32.44 -8.10
N PHE A 223 3.41 33.72 -7.87
CA PHE A 223 2.85 34.46 -6.74
C PHE A 223 1.30 34.54 -6.82
N GLU A 224 0.74 34.91 -7.97
CA GLU A 224 -0.71 34.98 -8.14
C GLU A 224 -1.37 33.59 -8.08
N ASN A 225 -0.72 32.55 -8.63
CA ASN A 225 -1.21 31.18 -8.54
C ASN A 225 -1.21 30.67 -7.09
N ALA A 226 -0.17 30.96 -6.30
CA ALA A 226 -0.15 30.63 -4.87
C ALA A 226 -1.34 31.29 -4.14
N MET A 227 -1.55 32.60 -4.34
CA MET A 227 -2.64 33.34 -3.70
C MET A 227 -4.03 32.90 -4.17
N ARG A 228 -4.17 32.41 -5.41
CA ARG A 228 -5.43 31.83 -5.94
C ARG A 228 -5.75 30.46 -5.36
N VAL A 229 -4.73 29.62 -5.18
CA VAL A 229 -4.89 28.27 -4.61
C VAL A 229 -5.34 28.37 -3.15
N PHE A 230 -4.79 29.34 -2.41
CA PHE A 230 -5.09 29.49 -1.00
C PHE A 230 -5.07 30.96 -0.54
N PRO A 231 -6.19 31.50 -0.01
CA PRO A 231 -6.21 32.85 0.57
C PRO A 231 -5.53 32.83 1.93
N VAL A 232 -4.37 33.48 2.00
CA VAL A 232 -3.55 33.56 3.22
C VAL A 232 -3.91 34.84 4.00
N SER A 233 -3.86 34.77 5.34
CA SER A 233 -4.23 35.90 6.20
C SER A 233 -3.33 37.13 6.02
N ASP A 234 -2.07 36.95 5.61
CA ASP A 234 -1.09 38.01 5.35
C ASP A 234 -0.95 38.39 3.86
N GLU A 235 -1.90 38.01 2.99
CA GLU A 235 -1.87 38.30 1.55
C GLU A 235 -1.58 39.78 1.25
N VAL A 236 -2.20 40.70 1.99
CA VAL A 236 -2.02 42.15 1.78
C VAL A 236 -0.56 42.58 1.99
N LEU A 237 0.11 42.02 3.00
CA LEU A 237 1.52 42.32 3.29
C LEU A 237 2.41 41.74 2.18
N GLN A 238 2.15 40.50 1.75
CA GLN A 238 2.94 39.85 0.71
C GLN A 238 2.81 40.57 -0.64
N ARG A 239 1.60 41.02 -1.00
CA ARG A 239 1.37 41.85 -2.20
C ARG A 239 2.15 43.18 -2.14
N GLN A 240 2.28 43.78 -0.95
CA GLN A 240 3.08 45.00 -0.78
C GLN A 240 4.57 44.75 -0.97
N LEU A 241 5.11 43.66 -0.41
CA LEU A 241 6.52 43.29 -0.58
C LEU A 241 6.84 42.99 -2.05
N TYR A 242 5.97 42.26 -2.74
CA TYR A 242 6.11 41.99 -4.16
C TYR A 242 6.08 43.27 -5.01
N GLY A 243 5.15 44.18 -4.72
CA GLY A 243 5.07 45.48 -5.40
C GLY A 243 6.33 46.33 -5.24
N GLN A 244 7.00 46.28 -4.08
CA GLN A 244 8.28 46.97 -3.88
C GLN A 244 9.39 46.39 -4.76
N LEU A 245 9.40 45.07 -4.96
CA LEU A 245 10.34 44.40 -5.87
C LEU A 245 10.09 44.81 -7.33
N GLU A 246 8.83 44.81 -7.79
CA GLU A 246 8.46 45.29 -9.13
C GLU A 246 8.86 46.75 -9.34
N ASP A 247 8.61 47.63 -8.36
CA ASP A 247 8.98 49.05 -8.43
C ASP A 247 10.50 49.26 -8.53
N ARG A 248 11.29 48.47 -7.78
CA ARG A 248 12.76 48.49 -7.86
C ARG A 248 13.22 48.05 -9.25
N TRP A 249 12.64 46.97 -9.76
CA TRP A 249 12.95 46.43 -11.08
C TRP A 249 12.65 47.43 -12.20
N ASN A 250 11.46 48.01 -12.21
CA ASN A 250 11.02 48.97 -13.23
C ASN A 250 11.92 50.21 -13.30
N LYS A 251 12.42 50.69 -12.15
CA LYS A 251 13.40 51.79 -12.11
C LYS A 251 14.74 51.43 -12.75
N LEU A 252 15.20 50.19 -12.60
CA LEU A 252 16.44 49.73 -13.25
C LEU A 252 16.26 49.62 -14.76
N VAL A 253 15.13 49.07 -15.21
CA VAL A 253 14.80 48.96 -16.64
C VAL A 253 14.67 50.34 -17.29
N SER A 254 14.03 51.31 -16.63
CA SER A 254 13.91 52.68 -17.15
C SER A 254 15.29 53.34 -17.30
N CYS A 255 16.19 53.18 -16.31
CA CYS A 255 17.55 53.71 -16.38
C CYS A 255 18.31 53.20 -17.61
N VAL A 256 18.16 51.92 -17.98
CA VAL A 256 18.87 51.33 -19.13
C VAL A 256 18.20 51.67 -20.46
N THR A 257 16.87 51.73 -20.50
CA THR A 257 16.12 52.07 -21.74
C THR A 257 16.24 53.55 -22.12
N GLU A 258 16.34 54.46 -21.15
CA GLU A 258 16.61 55.89 -21.40
C GLU A 258 18.01 56.15 -21.99
N GLN A 259 18.95 55.23 -21.77
CA GLN A 259 20.31 55.28 -22.32
C GLN A 259 20.40 54.76 -23.76
N ASN A 260 19.31 54.18 -24.30
CA ASN A 260 19.31 53.61 -25.65
C ASN A 260 19.88 54.66 -26.60
N PRO A 261 21.08 54.45 -27.16
CA PRO A 261 21.83 55.54 -27.74
C PRO A 261 21.03 56.07 -28.93
N SER A 262 20.35 57.19 -28.71
CA SER A 262 19.48 57.80 -29.70
C SER A 262 20.37 58.44 -30.75
N PHE A 263 20.72 57.68 -31.77
CA PHE A 263 21.37 58.21 -32.96
C PHE A 263 20.30 58.78 -33.89
N ASP A 264 19.61 59.82 -33.42
CA ASP A 264 18.68 60.60 -34.23
C ASP A 264 19.48 61.79 -34.80
N GLY A 265 20.08 61.56 -35.96
CA GLY A 265 20.94 62.52 -36.67
C GLY A 265 21.45 61.93 -37.97
N ASN A 266 21.78 62.76 -38.96
CA ASN A 266 22.23 62.35 -40.29
C ASN A 266 23.50 61.46 -40.17
N VAL A 267 23.34 60.15 -40.35
CA VAL A 267 24.37 59.13 -40.04
C VAL A 267 25.32 58.93 -41.22
N ASP A 268 26.63 59.03 -40.97
CA ASP A 268 27.66 58.58 -41.92
C ASP A 268 27.73 57.04 -41.97
N PHE A 269 27.85 56.46 -43.17
CA PHE A 269 27.90 54.99 -43.39
C PHE A 269 29.00 54.27 -42.58
N THR A 270 30.05 54.98 -42.16
CA THR A 270 31.13 54.48 -41.30
C THR A 270 30.65 54.09 -39.90
N GLN A 271 29.59 54.73 -39.39
CA GLN A 271 28.96 54.38 -38.11
C GLN A 271 28.15 53.08 -38.23
N PHE A 272 27.51 52.84 -39.38
CA PHE A 272 26.82 51.57 -39.65
C PHE A 272 27.81 50.40 -39.75
N GLU A 273 28.96 50.59 -40.40
CA GLU A 273 30.02 49.58 -40.46
C GLU A 273 30.59 49.26 -39.08
N TYR A 274 30.79 50.29 -38.24
CA TYR A 274 31.23 50.09 -36.85
C TYR A 274 30.21 49.32 -36.01
N GLU A 275 28.91 49.63 -36.13
CA GLU A 275 27.83 48.89 -35.45
C GLU A 275 27.76 47.43 -35.92
N LEU A 276 27.90 47.18 -37.23
CA LEU A 276 27.92 45.83 -37.78
C LEU A 276 29.12 45.02 -37.28
N ASP A 277 30.31 45.62 -37.24
CA ASP A 277 31.52 44.97 -36.73
C ASP A 277 31.40 44.66 -35.22
N GLN A 278 30.74 45.51 -34.44
CA GLN A 278 30.48 45.23 -33.03
C GLN A 278 29.49 44.07 -32.83
N LEU A 279 28.39 44.03 -33.60
CA LEU A 279 27.44 42.90 -33.55
C LEU A 279 28.11 41.59 -33.99
N GLN A 280 28.96 41.64 -35.02
CA GLN A 280 29.78 40.49 -35.45
C GLN A 280 30.75 40.04 -34.35
N THR A 281 31.35 40.99 -33.63
CA THR A 281 32.26 40.68 -32.50
C THR A 281 31.53 40.06 -31.32
N MET A 282 30.28 40.48 -31.03
CA MET A 282 29.45 39.84 -30.00
C MET A 282 29.02 38.42 -30.40
N PHE A 283 28.64 38.23 -31.67
CA PHE A 283 28.31 36.91 -32.20
C PHE A 283 29.53 35.95 -32.23
N ALA A 284 30.74 36.47 -32.46
CA ALA A 284 31.96 35.67 -32.52
C ALA A 284 32.60 35.34 -31.15
N ASN A 285 32.28 36.10 -30.09
CA ASN A 285 32.80 35.88 -28.73
C ASN A 285 31.69 35.62 -27.69
N PRO A 286 30.81 34.62 -27.88
CA PRO A 286 30.02 34.12 -26.77
C PRO A 286 30.96 33.40 -25.79
N ARG A 287 30.67 33.48 -24.49
CA ARG A 287 31.39 32.75 -23.43
C ARG A 287 31.61 31.31 -23.90
N ALA A 288 32.87 30.87 -24.03
CA ALA A 288 33.23 29.66 -24.78
C ALA A 288 32.61 28.34 -24.25
N ILE A 289 32.06 28.35 -23.04
CA ILE A 289 31.40 27.20 -22.41
C ILE A 289 30.16 27.69 -21.66
N ILE A 290 28.98 27.24 -22.08
CA ILE A 290 27.71 27.39 -21.35
C ILE A 290 27.68 26.31 -20.28
N ARG A 291 27.69 26.71 -19.00
CA ARG A 291 27.74 25.77 -17.87
C ARG A 291 26.38 25.55 -17.25
N THR A 292 25.57 26.59 -17.19
CA THR A 292 24.25 26.57 -16.55
C THR A 292 23.14 26.76 -17.59
N GLU A 293 21.92 26.35 -17.24
CA GLU A 293 20.72 26.67 -18.03
C GLU A 293 20.52 28.19 -18.16
N GLU A 294 20.90 28.94 -17.13
CA GLU A 294 20.85 30.40 -17.13
C GLU A 294 21.79 30.99 -18.19
N ASP A 295 23.00 30.45 -18.30
CA ASP A 295 23.95 30.85 -19.34
C ASP A 295 23.39 30.55 -20.74
N LEU A 296 22.64 29.45 -20.92
CA LEU A 296 21.99 29.11 -22.19
C LEU A 296 20.85 30.09 -22.50
N CYS A 297 20.01 30.40 -21.52
CA CYS A 297 18.91 31.35 -21.67
C CYS A 297 19.43 32.77 -21.97
N ILE A 298 20.48 33.20 -21.26
CA ILE A 298 21.17 34.47 -21.52
C ILE A 298 21.75 34.45 -22.93
N PHE A 299 22.37 33.35 -23.37
CA PHE A 299 22.88 33.22 -24.74
C PHE A 299 21.76 33.34 -25.79
N ILE A 300 20.61 32.68 -25.59
CA ILE A 300 19.44 32.81 -26.47
C ILE A 300 18.96 34.26 -26.53
N GLN A 301 18.90 34.95 -25.38
CA GLN A 301 18.52 36.37 -25.34
C GLN A 301 19.57 37.27 -25.99
N THR A 302 20.87 36.98 -25.87
CA THR A 302 21.91 37.72 -26.59
C THR A 302 21.76 37.58 -28.10
N LEU A 303 21.43 36.39 -28.60
CA LEU A 303 21.19 36.18 -30.02
C LEU A 303 19.93 36.92 -30.51
N ARG A 304 18.85 36.96 -29.71
CA ARG A 304 17.65 37.75 -30.00
C ARG A 304 17.93 39.24 -30.05
N VAL A 305 18.71 39.75 -29.09
CA VAL A 305 19.14 41.15 -29.06
C VAL A 305 20.03 41.50 -30.25
N ILE A 306 20.94 40.61 -30.67
CA ILE A 306 21.73 40.79 -31.91
C ILE A 306 20.79 40.82 -33.14
N SER A 307 19.80 39.95 -33.20
CA SER A 307 18.78 39.93 -34.27
C SER A 307 17.98 41.23 -34.34
N GLU A 308 17.56 41.77 -33.20
CA GLU A 308 16.92 43.09 -33.11
C GLU A 308 17.84 44.21 -33.61
N GLY A 309 19.12 44.19 -33.20
CA GLY A 309 20.14 45.14 -33.66
C GLY A 309 20.34 45.09 -35.18
N VAL A 310 20.42 43.90 -35.75
CA VAL A 310 20.51 43.66 -37.21
C VAL A 310 19.26 44.19 -37.92
N ALA A 311 18.06 43.95 -37.39
CA ALA A 311 16.81 44.46 -37.96
C ALA A 311 16.68 45.98 -37.86
N MET A 312 17.23 46.60 -36.80
CA MET A 312 17.31 48.05 -36.69
C MET A 312 18.29 48.65 -37.69
N LEU A 313 19.47 48.05 -37.89
CA LEU A 313 20.42 48.44 -38.93
C LEU A 313 19.81 48.32 -40.34
N GLU A 314 19.07 47.25 -40.62
CA GLU A 314 18.34 47.05 -41.89
C GLU A 314 17.36 48.21 -42.15
N ARG A 315 16.52 48.56 -41.16
CA ARG A 315 15.57 49.68 -41.23
C ARG A 315 16.26 51.05 -41.36
N LYS A 316 17.43 51.24 -40.72
CA LYS A 316 18.20 52.49 -40.81
C LYS A 316 18.81 52.65 -42.21
N VAL A 317 19.34 51.58 -42.79
CA VAL A 317 19.92 51.58 -44.15
C VAL A 317 18.85 51.86 -45.20
N GLU A 318 17.66 51.27 -45.07
CA GLU A 318 16.50 51.54 -45.92
C GLU A 318 16.04 53.01 -45.91
N ARG A 319 16.26 53.72 -44.79
CA ARG A 319 15.89 55.14 -44.61
C ARG A 319 17.02 56.11 -45.01
N SER A 320 18.24 55.62 -45.13
CA SER A 320 19.41 56.43 -45.48
C SER A 320 19.55 56.60 -46.99
N SER A 321 19.70 57.83 -47.46
CA SER A 321 19.99 58.12 -48.87
C SER A 321 21.50 58.06 -49.12
N CYS A 322 22.03 56.88 -49.44
CA CYS A 322 23.46 56.71 -49.75
C CYS A 322 23.76 56.93 -51.24
N SER A 323 24.87 57.61 -51.53
CA SER A 323 25.27 58.01 -52.88
C SER A 323 25.98 56.90 -53.69
N SER A 324 26.50 55.85 -53.03
CA SER A 324 27.34 54.80 -53.65
C SER A 324 26.72 53.41 -53.54
N ALA A 325 26.17 52.90 -54.65
CA ALA A 325 25.46 51.61 -54.69
C ALA A 325 26.32 50.38 -54.30
N SER A 326 27.63 50.38 -54.57
CA SER A 326 28.50 49.22 -54.27
C SER A 326 28.71 49.00 -52.77
N VAL A 327 29.00 50.07 -52.02
CA VAL A 327 29.24 50.01 -50.56
C VAL A 327 27.98 49.55 -49.81
N VAL A 328 26.80 50.01 -50.26
CA VAL A 328 25.51 49.57 -49.71
C VAL A 328 25.26 48.09 -49.99
N CYS A 329 25.56 47.61 -51.20
CA CYS A 329 25.40 46.20 -51.56
C CYS A 329 26.29 45.28 -50.71
N ASP A 330 27.56 45.63 -50.52
CA ASP A 330 28.50 44.83 -49.72
C ASP A 330 28.09 44.81 -48.23
N PHE A 331 27.67 45.97 -47.69
CA PHE A 331 27.12 46.07 -46.34
C PHE A 331 25.87 45.22 -46.16
N LEU A 332 24.90 45.32 -47.06
CA LEU A 332 23.65 44.53 -47.01
C LEU A 332 23.91 43.03 -47.15
N HIS A 333 24.92 42.63 -47.93
CA HIS A 333 25.31 41.23 -48.02
C HIS A 333 25.87 40.70 -46.70
N ARG A 334 26.77 41.46 -46.04
CA ARG A 334 27.30 41.12 -44.70
C ARG A 334 26.20 41.10 -43.63
N LEU A 335 25.29 42.07 -43.66
CA LEU A 335 24.15 42.16 -42.75
C LEU A 335 23.20 40.96 -42.90
N LYS A 336 22.86 40.58 -44.14
CA LYS A 336 22.01 39.41 -44.43
C LYS A 336 22.71 38.09 -44.05
N GLY A 337 24.02 37.99 -44.25
CA GLY A 337 24.81 36.85 -43.82
C GLY A 337 24.77 36.67 -42.29
N LEU A 338 25.01 37.75 -41.54
CA LEU A 338 24.92 37.73 -40.08
C LEU A 338 23.50 37.40 -39.60
N LYS A 339 22.47 37.96 -40.25
CA LYS A 339 21.05 37.67 -39.95
C LYS A 339 20.73 36.18 -40.06
N TYR A 340 21.19 35.51 -41.13
CA TYR A 340 20.98 34.09 -41.33
C TYR A 340 21.71 33.24 -40.28
N GLN A 341 22.98 33.57 -39.99
CA GLN A 341 23.78 32.86 -38.99
C GLN A 341 23.20 32.98 -37.58
N VAL A 342 22.78 34.19 -37.19
CA VAL A 342 22.12 34.42 -35.90
C VAL A 342 20.79 33.66 -35.84
N HIS A 343 20.01 33.64 -36.91
CA HIS A 343 18.75 32.92 -36.95
C HIS A 343 18.93 31.40 -36.80
N GLU A 344 19.84 30.80 -37.56
CA GLU A 344 20.14 29.35 -37.47
C GLU A 344 20.61 28.97 -36.07
N GLU A 345 21.51 29.74 -35.47
CA GLU A 345 21.97 29.51 -34.09
C GLU A 345 20.85 29.71 -33.05
N THR A 346 19.95 30.68 -33.25
CA THR A 346 18.79 30.84 -32.35
C THR A 346 17.86 29.63 -32.38
N GLU A 347 17.58 29.09 -33.56
CA GLU A 347 16.72 27.91 -33.69
C GLU A 347 17.37 26.69 -33.06
N ASN A 348 18.67 26.47 -33.31
CA ASN A 348 19.41 25.38 -32.70
C ASN A 348 19.46 25.50 -31.17
N ALA A 349 19.64 26.72 -30.64
CA ALA A 349 19.70 26.97 -29.20
C ALA A 349 18.35 26.76 -28.51
N LEU A 350 17.24 27.18 -29.16
CA LEU A 350 15.88 26.94 -28.67
C LEU A 350 15.51 25.46 -28.66
N VAL A 351 15.92 24.71 -29.69
CA VAL A 351 15.71 23.24 -29.73
C VAL A 351 16.50 22.55 -28.62
N LEU A 352 17.73 23.01 -28.34
CA LEU A 352 18.54 22.46 -27.26
C LEU A 352 17.94 22.78 -25.89
N GLU A 353 17.52 24.03 -25.66
CA GLU A 353 16.83 24.47 -24.43
C GLU A 353 15.58 23.62 -24.18
N ALA A 354 14.71 23.46 -25.18
CA ALA A 354 13.49 22.66 -25.06
C ALA A 354 13.79 21.20 -24.68
N LYS A 355 14.84 20.59 -25.26
CA LYS A 355 15.25 19.22 -24.92
C LYS A 355 15.88 19.10 -23.54
N ILE A 356 16.66 20.08 -23.10
CA ILE A 356 17.24 20.10 -21.75
C ILE A 356 16.13 20.24 -20.71
N LEU A 357 15.13 21.09 -20.97
CA LEU A 357 13.99 21.29 -20.09
C LEU A 357 13.12 20.03 -20.01
N ASP A 358 12.86 19.37 -21.14
CA ASP A 358 12.17 18.07 -21.17
C ASP A 358 12.96 17.00 -20.38
N LEU A 359 14.28 16.93 -20.57
CA LEU A 359 15.15 16.04 -19.79
C LEU A 359 15.07 16.31 -18.29
N LYS A 360 15.15 17.57 -17.85
CA LYS A 360 15.00 17.93 -16.43
C LYS A 360 13.67 17.47 -15.85
N LYS A 361 12.58 17.74 -16.57
CA LYS A 361 11.26 17.26 -16.18
C LYS A 361 11.22 15.74 -16.06
N THR A 362 11.75 15.02 -17.05
CA THR A 362 11.81 13.55 -16.98
C THR A 362 12.68 13.06 -15.81
N PHE A 363 13.76 13.74 -15.45
CA PHE A 363 14.56 13.39 -14.27
C PHE A 363 13.78 13.57 -12.98
N ASP A 364 13.02 14.65 -12.84
CA ASP A 364 12.23 14.90 -11.64
C ASP A 364 11.04 13.93 -11.53
N ASP A 365 10.39 13.61 -12.66
CA ASP A 365 9.37 12.56 -12.72
C ASP A 365 9.95 11.19 -12.34
N LEU A 366 11.15 10.83 -12.84
CA LEU A 366 11.84 9.58 -12.50
C LEU A 366 12.25 9.53 -11.03
N LYS A 367 12.73 10.64 -10.45
CA LYS A 367 13.03 10.73 -9.01
C LYS A 367 11.78 10.50 -8.17
N ALA A 368 10.68 11.15 -8.53
CA ALA A 368 9.41 11.01 -7.84
C ALA A 368 8.89 9.57 -7.88
N GLU A 369 8.96 8.92 -9.05
CA GLU A 369 8.55 7.52 -9.17
C GLU A 369 9.49 6.57 -8.40
N GLN A 370 10.82 6.78 -8.42
CA GLN A 370 11.74 6.00 -7.59
C GLN A 370 11.45 6.13 -6.11
N ALA A 371 11.19 7.35 -5.62
CA ALA A 371 10.82 7.59 -4.23
C ALA A 371 9.50 6.87 -3.87
N ARG A 372 8.52 6.90 -4.78
CA ARG A 372 7.24 6.20 -4.62
C ARG A 372 7.41 4.68 -4.55
N ILE A 373 8.21 4.10 -5.47
CA ILE A 373 8.53 2.67 -5.47
C ILE A 373 9.26 2.29 -4.17
N ASN A 374 10.24 3.09 -3.74
CA ASN A 374 10.99 2.85 -2.51
C ASN A 374 10.10 2.90 -1.27
N MET A 375 9.17 3.85 -1.19
CA MET A 375 8.20 3.92 -0.09
C MET A 375 7.33 2.65 -0.01
N ILE A 376 6.85 2.14 -1.16
CA ILE A 376 6.07 0.89 -1.19
C ILE A 376 6.93 -0.31 -0.75
N ILE A 377 8.21 -0.34 -1.15
CA ILE A 377 9.16 -1.38 -0.73
C ILE A 377 9.37 -1.32 0.79
N GLU A 378 9.60 -0.14 1.36
CA GLU A 378 9.78 0.07 2.80
C GLU A 378 8.54 -0.33 3.61
N ASP A 379 7.35 0.04 3.13
CA ASP A 379 6.06 -0.39 3.71
C ASP A 379 5.93 -1.92 3.71
N CYS A 380 6.26 -2.57 2.59
CA CYS A 380 6.20 -4.02 2.47
C CYS A 380 7.30 -4.71 3.30
N GLU A 381 8.52 -4.17 3.39
CA GLU A 381 9.60 -4.65 4.26
C GLU A 381 9.16 -4.69 5.72
N ALA A 382 8.46 -3.65 6.19
CA ALA A 382 7.94 -3.59 7.56
C ALA A 382 6.94 -4.71 7.89
N THR A 383 6.31 -5.32 6.87
CA THR A 383 5.31 -6.37 7.02
C THR A 383 5.85 -7.80 6.88
N VAL A 384 7.13 -8.00 6.53
CA VAL A 384 7.71 -9.35 6.30
C VAL A 384 7.54 -10.27 7.51
N GLY A 385 7.67 -9.73 8.73
CA GLY A 385 7.49 -10.48 9.98
C GLY A 385 6.12 -10.29 10.65
N ALA A 386 5.14 -9.74 9.94
CA ALA A 386 3.78 -9.52 10.46
C ALA A 386 2.90 -10.76 10.26
N GLU A 387 1.62 -10.65 10.65
CA GLU A 387 0.62 -11.70 10.47
C GLU A 387 0.41 -12.10 8.99
N ARG A 388 -0.08 -13.32 8.78
CA ARG A 388 -0.32 -13.92 7.45
C ARG A 388 -1.01 -12.98 6.45
N TYR A 389 -2.13 -12.38 6.84
CA TYR A 389 -2.90 -11.53 5.91
C TYR A 389 -2.12 -10.29 5.47
N ALA A 390 -1.30 -9.72 6.37
CA ALA A 390 -0.43 -8.60 6.03
C ALA A 390 0.67 -9.04 5.06
N VAL A 391 1.28 -10.20 5.27
CA VAL A 391 2.31 -10.77 4.39
C VAL A 391 1.75 -11.08 2.99
N GLU A 392 0.60 -11.75 2.89
CA GLU A 392 -0.06 -12.08 1.62
C GLU A 392 -0.42 -10.80 0.83
N ARG A 393 -1.00 -9.80 1.51
CA ARG A 393 -1.35 -8.52 0.89
C ARG A 393 -0.11 -7.74 0.40
N SER A 394 0.97 -7.77 1.17
CA SER A 394 2.23 -7.14 0.76
C SER A 394 2.90 -7.87 -0.40
N LEU A 395 2.79 -9.20 -0.46
CA LEU A 395 3.24 -9.98 -1.62
C LEU A 395 2.48 -9.57 -2.89
N GLU A 396 1.15 -9.51 -2.85
CA GLU A 396 0.34 -9.06 -3.99
C GLU A 396 0.73 -7.65 -4.47
N ARG A 397 0.96 -6.73 -3.52
CA ARG A 397 1.41 -5.36 -3.81
C ARG A 397 2.80 -5.34 -4.47
N CYS A 398 3.76 -6.12 -3.97
CA CYS A 398 5.09 -6.23 -4.56
C CYS A 398 5.04 -6.88 -5.95
N GLU A 399 4.22 -7.90 -6.17
CA GLU A 399 4.06 -8.52 -7.50
C GLU A 399 3.43 -7.55 -8.51
N ALA A 400 2.49 -6.69 -8.08
CA ALA A 400 1.95 -5.62 -8.90
C ALA A 400 2.97 -4.49 -9.20
N LEU A 401 4.01 -4.36 -8.38
CA LEU A 401 5.09 -3.37 -8.54
C LEU A 401 6.17 -3.83 -9.53
N ALA A 402 6.37 -5.14 -9.72
CA ALA A 402 7.35 -5.71 -10.64
C ALA A 402 7.32 -5.11 -12.09
N PRO A 403 6.15 -4.95 -12.75
CA PRO A 403 6.09 -4.33 -14.06
C PRO A 403 6.44 -2.83 -14.02
N GLN A 404 6.17 -2.13 -12.90
CA GLN A 404 6.50 -0.71 -12.74
C GLN A 404 8.02 -0.51 -12.63
N VAL A 405 8.72 -1.36 -11.86
CA VAL A 405 10.19 -1.37 -11.76
C VAL A 405 10.83 -1.60 -13.14
N SER A 406 10.32 -2.57 -13.91
CA SER A 406 10.82 -2.87 -15.26
C SER A 406 10.59 -1.72 -16.25
N ARG A 407 9.44 -1.05 -16.14
CA ARG A 407 9.12 0.15 -16.93
C ARG A 407 10.05 1.30 -16.57
N HIS A 408 10.28 1.54 -15.28
CA HIS A 408 11.16 2.60 -14.79
C HIS A 408 12.57 2.46 -15.35
N TRP A 409 13.12 1.23 -15.37
CA TRP A 409 14.41 0.96 -16.00
C TRP A 409 14.45 1.29 -17.50
N SER A 410 13.38 0.96 -18.21
CA SER A 410 13.28 1.23 -19.65
C SER A 410 13.25 2.74 -19.94
N GLU A 411 12.50 3.49 -19.14
CA GLU A 411 12.45 4.96 -19.22
C GLU A 411 13.82 5.56 -18.89
N LEU A 412 14.49 5.05 -17.86
CA LEU A 412 15.83 5.49 -17.48
C LEU A 412 16.86 5.24 -18.59
N ILE A 413 16.84 4.08 -19.26
CA ILE A 413 17.70 3.82 -20.43
C ILE A 413 17.37 4.81 -21.57
N SER A 414 16.09 5.09 -21.80
CA SER A 414 15.66 6.01 -22.85
C SER A 414 16.24 7.41 -22.64
N VAL A 415 16.26 7.90 -21.39
CA VAL A 415 16.86 9.19 -21.02
C VAL A 415 18.37 9.20 -21.25
N ARG A 416 19.08 8.09 -20.96
CA ARG A 416 20.51 7.94 -21.30
C ARG A 416 20.73 8.08 -22.81
N SER A 417 19.87 7.45 -23.61
CA SER A 417 19.94 7.53 -25.08
C SER A 417 19.70 8.95 -25.57
N ILE A 418 18.70 9.66 -25.03
CA ILE A 418 18.41 11.05 -25.38
C ILE A 418 19.61 11.94 -25.04
N LEU A 419 20.18 11.82 -23.84
CA LEU A 419 21.39 12.54 -23.43
C LEU A 419 22.55 12.33 -24.41
N SER A 420 22.80 11.07 -24.82
CA SER A 420 23.88 10.74 -25.75
C SER A 420 23.65 11.27 -27.18
N ASN A 421 22.41 11.60 -27.54
CA ASN A 421 21.99 12.03 -28.87
C ASN A 421 21.49 13.49 -28.90
N LEU A 422 21.88 14.32 -27.93
CA LEU A 422 21.51 15.73 -27.88
C LEU A 422 22.09 16.50 -29.10
N PRO A 423 21.31 17.40 -29.73
CA PRO A 423 21.77 18.18 -30.86
C PRO A 423 22.75 19.26 -30.39
N MET A 424 24.05 18.99 -30.50
CA MET A 424 25.13 19.92 -30.10
C MET A 424 25.57 20.87 -31.22
N LYS A 425 24.66 21.23 -32.13
CA LYS A 425 24.95 22.11 -33.27
C LYS A 425 24.88 23.58 -32.84
N LEU A 426 25.81 24.00 -32.00
CA LEU A 426 25.97 25.39 -31.59
C LEU A 426 27.43 25.81 -31.78
N HIS A 427 27.65 27.10 -32.03
CA HIS A 427 28.99 27.67 -32.01
C HIS A 427 29.64 27.67 -30.61
N VAL A 428 28.87 27.34 -29.57
CA VAL A 428 29.30 27.27 -28.16
C VAL A 428 29.18 25.84 -27.64
N SER A 429 30.11 25.43 -26.78
CA SER A 429 30.02 24.16 -26.07
C SER A 429 29.08 24.27 -24.86
N VAL A 430 28.13 23.33 -24.74
CA VAL A 430 27.23 23.23 -23.59
C VAL A 430 27.71 22.10 -22.68
N SER A 431 27.86 22.39 -21.39
CA SER A 431 28.21 21.40 -20.38
C SER A 431 26.97 20.58 -19.99
N LEU A 432 27.05 19.26 -20.11
CA LEU A 432 25.99 18.32 -19.69
C LEU A 432 26.35 17.57 -18.40
N ILE A 433 27.42 17.97 -17.71
CA ILE A 433 27.99 17.27 -16.54
C ILE A 433 26.93 17.05 -15.45
N GLU A 434 26.12 18.05 -15.14
CA GLU A 434 25.07 17.93 -14.12
C GLU A 434 24.00 16.90 -14.52
N ALA A 435 23.56 16.91 -15.79
CA ALA A 435 22.57 15.97 -16.29
C ALA A 435 23.13 14.53 -16.32
N GLU A 436 24.37 14.35 -16.77
CA GLU A 436 25.07 13.06 -16.75
C GLU A 436 25.27 12.53 -15.33
N HIS A 437 25.62 13.42 -14.39
CA HIS A 437 25.74 13.06 -12.98
C HIS A 437 24.39 12.65 -12.40
N THR A 438 23.32 13.44 -12.62
CA THR A 438 21.98 13.08 -12.15
C THR A 438 21.52 11.74 -12.72
N GLN A 439 21.76 11.48 -14.00
CA GLN A 439 21.43 10.21 -14.63
C GLN A 439 22.22 9.04 -14.03
N SER A 440 23.47 9.26 -13.67
CA SER A 440 24.32 8.24 -13.04
C SER A 440 23.84 7.96 -11.61
N CYS A 441 23.52 8.98 -10.82
CA CYS A 441 22.93 8.80 -9.50
C CYS A 441 21.63 8.01 -9.55
N LEU A 442 20.71 8.36 -10.46
CA LEU A 442 19.43 7.65 -10.60
C LEU A 442 19.62 6.18 -11.00
N GLN A 443 20.69 5.86 -11.72
CA GLN A 443 21.05 4.48 -12.08
C GLN A 443 21.56 3.71 -10.88
N ASP A 444 22.49 4.30 -10.13
CA ASP A 444 23.04 3.69 -8.93
C ASP A 444 21.92 3.43 -7.89
N ASP A 445 21.05 4.43 -7.68
CA ASP A 445 19.88 4.31 -6.80
C ASP A 445 18.91 3.24 -7.29
N TYR A 446 18.67 3.13 -8.61
CA TYR A 446 17.86 2.06 -9.19
C TYR A 446 18.45 0.67 -8.91
N TYR A 447 19.76 0.48 -9.07
CA TYR A 447 20.37 -0.84 -8.80
C TYR A 447 20.22 -1.25 -7.34
N VAL A 448 20.35 -0.30 -6.41
CA VAL A 448 20.08 -0.54 -4.99
C VAL A 448 18.61 -0.92 -4.80
N LEU A 449 17.68 -0.17 -5.37
CA LEU A 449 16.25 -0.41 -5.31
C LEU A 449 15.85 -1.79 -5.87
N GLU A 450 16.38 -2.16 -7.03
CA GLU A 450 16.13 -3.45 -7.69
C GLU A 450 16.65 -4.62 -6.84
N SER A 451 17.84 -4.45 -6.25
CA SER A 451 18.38 -5.46 -5.34
C SER A 451 17.49 -5.66 -4.12
N LYS A 452 17.05 -4.57 -3.45
CA LYS A 452 16.10 -4.61 -2.33
C LYS A 452 14.75 -5.22 -2.72
N PHE A 453 14.21 -4.82 -3.87
CA PHE A 453 12.95 -5.36 -4.38
C PHE A 453 13.03 -6.87 -4.60
N SER A 454 14.12 -7.35 -5.21
CA SER A 454 14.30 -8.78 -5.49
C SER A 454 14.44 -9.62 -4.21
N THR A 455 15.18 -9.11 -3.21
CA THR A 455 15.35 -9.78 -1.92
C THR A 455 14.05 -9.79 -1.14
N LEU A 456 13.34 -8.66 -1.07
CA LEU A 456 12.03 -8.55 -0.42
C LEU A 456 11.02 -9.52 -1.03
N LEU A 457 10.89 -9.54 -2.35
CA LEU A 457 9.93 -10.40 -3.04
C LEU A 457 10.23 -11.88 -2.80
N SER A 458 11.51 -12.26 -2.78
CA SER A 458 11.90 -13.63 -2.41
C SER A 458 11.55 -13.97 -0.95
N SER A 459 11.75 -13.01 -0.04
CA SER A 459 11.46 -13.17 1.39
C SER A 459 9.96 -13.28 1.65
N LEU A 460 9.13 -12.42 1.05
CA LEU A 460 7.67 -12.47 1.17
C LEU A 460 7.08 -13.77 0.61
N ARG A 461 7.61 -14.28 -0.51
CA ARG A 461 7.22 -15.59 -1.04
C ARG A 461 7.55 -16.71 -0.07
N GLN A 462 8.77 -16.72 0.47
CA GLN A 462 9.17 -17.69 1.48
C GLN A 462 8.27 -17.61 2.72
N GLN A 463 8.01 -16.42 3.24
CA GLN A 463 7.13 -16.23 4.40
C GLN A 463 5.71 -16.73 4.15
N THR A 464 5.15 -16.45 2.97
CA THR A 464 3.82 -16.93 2.59
C THR A 464 3.76 -18.46 2.59
N THR A 465 4.80 -19.13 2.08
CA THR A 465 4.86 -20.60 2.11
C THR A 465 4.95 -21.17 3.53
N LEU A 466 5.69 -20.51 4.44
CA LEU A 466 5.77 -20.92 5.84
C LEU A 466 4.41 -20.82 6.54
N TRP A 467 3.70 -19.72 6.33
CA TRP A 467 2.35 -19.52 6.86
C TRP A 467 1.33 -20.52 6.31
N GLN A 468 1.40 -20.84 5.01
CA GLN A 468 0.54 -21.85 4.39
C GLN A 468 0.79 -23.25 4.97
N ASN A 469 2.05 -23.62 5.17
CA ASN A 469 2.41 -24.92 5.77
C ASN A 469 1.91 -25.01 7.22
N PHE A 470 2.14 -23.99 8.04
CA PHE A 470 1.67 -23.96 9.42
C PHE A 470 0.14 -24.08 9.52
N GLN A 471 -0.59 -23.34 8.70
CA GLN A 471 -2.06 -23.39 8.69
C GLN A 471 -2.59 -24.73 8.22
N SER A 472 -1.98 -25.32 7.18
CA SER A 472 -2.33 -26.67 6.74
C SER A 472 -2.12 -27.70 7.85
N ASN A 473 -1.09 -27.55 8.68
CA ASN A 473 -0.80 -28.47 9.78
C ASN A 473 -1.75 -28.26 10.97
N VAL A 474 -2.07 -27.01 11.33
CA VAL A 474 -3.08 -26.69 12.35
C VAL A 474 -4.46 -27.22 11.93
N ASP A 475 -4.86 -27.00 10.67
CA ASP A 475 -6.12 -27.50 10.14
C ASP A 475 -6.14 -29.04 10.12
N ALA A 476 -5.03 -29.71 9.79
CA ALA A 476 -4.93 -31.17 9.84
C ALA A 476 -5.14 -31.69 11.26
N VAL A 477 -4.52 -31.08 12.27
CA VAL A 477 -4.68 -31.41 13.70
C VAL A 477 -6.11 -31.15 14.18
N HIS A 478 -6.69 -29.99 13.86
CA HIS A 478 -8.06 -29.69 14.28
C HIS A 478 -9.08 -30.65 13.62
N ASN A 479 -8.90 -30.98 12.34
CA ASN A 479 -9.76 -31.93 11.64
C ASN A 479 -9.72 -33.34 12.26
N THR A 480 -8.54 -33.83 12.68
CA THR A 480 -8.43 -35.15 13.34
C THR A 480 -9.00 -35.12 14.76
N MET A 481 -8.88 -34.00 15.49
CA MET A 481 -9.48 -33.81 16.80
C MET A 481 -11.01 -33.78 16.76
N GLU A 482 -11.60 -33.00 15.86
CA GLU A 482 -13.06 -32.92 15.70
C GLU A 482 -13.65 -34.26 15.22
N GLN A 483 -12.94 -34.98 14.34
CA GLN A 483 -13.32 -36.34 13.95
C GLN A 483 -13.32 -37.28 15.16
N THR A 484 -12.30 -37.20 16.01
CA THR A 484 -12.20 -38.00 17.23
C THR A 484 -13.32 -37.68 18.23
N ASP A 485 -13.62 -36.40 18.44
CA ASP A 485 -14.71 -35.94 19.31
C ASP A 485 -16.07 -36.44 18.86
N PHE A 486 -16.36 -36.28 17.57
CA PHE A 486 -17.60 -36.76 16.99
C PHE A 486 -17.73 -38.28 17.14
N MET A 487 -16.65 -39.02 16.85
CA MET A 487 -16.64 -40.47 17.01
C MET A 487 -16.79 -40.88 18.48
N MET A 488 -16.21 -40.14 19.42
CA MET A 488 -16.34 -40.37 20.86
C MET A 488 -17.79 -40.17 21.35
N ASP A 489 -18.44 -39.09 20.93
CA ASP A 489 -19.85 -38.80 21.25
C ASP A 489 -20.80 -39.83 20.62
N LEU A 490 -20.50 -40.28 19.39
CA LEU A 490 -21.29 -41.30 18.68
C LEU A 490 -21.21 -42.67 19.36
N LEU A 491 -20.05 -43.01 19.91
CA LEU A 491 -19.76 -44.28 20.59
C LEU A 491 -20.20 -44.28 22.06
N GLN A 492 -20.66 -43.14 22.60
CA GLN A 492 -21.12 -43.04 23.97
C GLN A 492 -22.46 -43.77 24.19
N VAL A 493 -22.44 -44.82 25.02
CA VAL A 493 -23.59 -45.69 25.30
C VAL A 493 -24.57 -44.98 26.24
N HIS A 494 -25.78 -44.73 25.75
CA HIS A 494 -26.90 -44.15 26.51
C HIS A 494 -28.08 -45.15 26.58
N GLY A 495 -28.75 -45.25 27.74
CA GLY A 495 -29.92 -46.12 27.97
C GLY A 495 -29.63 -47.45 28.64
N ASP A 496 -30.59 -48.40 28.57
CA ASP A 496 -30.40 -49.76 29.07
C ASP A 496 -29.17 -50.41 28.41
N VAL A 497 -28.23 -50.81 29.26
CA VAL A 497 -26.89 -51.24 28.86
C VAL A 497 -26.87 -52.75 28.64
N ASP A 498 -26.78 -53.16 27.38
CA ASP A 498 -26.51 -54.56 27.04
C ASP A 498 -25.00 -54.83 27.01
N GLN A 499 -24.57 -55.97 27.57
CA GLN A 499 -23.16 -56.37 27.60
C GLN A 499 -22.51 -56.35 26.21
N LYS A 500 -23.21 -56.84 25.17
CA LYS A 500 -22.71 -56.87 23.77
C LYS A 500 -22.50 -55.47 23.20
N ARG A 501 -23.41 -54.55 23.52
CA ARG A 501 -23.37 -53.15 23.07
C ARG A 501 -22.18 -52.43 23.70
N LEU A 502 -21.95 -52.68 24.99
CA LEU A 502 -20.82 -52.15 25.71
C LEU A 502 -19.47 -52.71 25.17
N THR A 503 -19.38 -54.01 24.89
CA THR A 503 -18.15 -54.61 24.31
C THR A 503 -17.81 -54.06 22.93
N MET A 504 -18.81 -53.88 22.05
CA MET A 504 -18.57 -53.33 20.71
C MET A 504 -18.19 -51.85 20.75
N ALA A 505 -18.80 -51.06 21.64
CA ALA A 505 -18.43 -49.66 21.84
C ALA A 505 -17.00 -49.54 22.37
N THR A 506 -16.60 -50.41 23.31
CA THR A 506 -15.23 -50.44 23.88
C THR A 506 -14.18 -50.73 22.80
N GLN A 507 -14.37 -51.77 21.98
CA GLN A 507 -13.43 -52.12 20.90
C GLN A 507 -13.28 -51.01 19.85
N ARG A 508 -14.37 -50.31 19.53
CA ARG A 508 -14.34 -49.19 18.58
C ARG A 508 -13.60 -47.98 19.15
N LEU A 509 -13.79 -47.69 20.45
CA LEU A 509 -13.06 -46.63 21.14
C LEU A 509 -11.56 -46.95 21.25
N GLU A 510 -11.18 -48.21 21.52
CA GLU A 510 -9.78 -48.67 21.53
C GLU A 510 -9.12 -48.48 20.16
N SER A 511 -9.80 -48.89 19.07
CA SER A 511 -9.28 -48.69 17.71
C SER A 511 -9.11 -47.21 17.33
N LEU A 512 -9.99 -46.34 17.84
CA LEU A 512 -9.91 -44.90 17.63
C LEU A 512 -8.71 -44.32 18.40
N ALA A 513 -8.47 -44.77 19.63
CA ALA A 513 -7.32 -44.35 20.44
C ALA A 513 -5.99 -44.77 19.82
N GLU A 514 -5.88 -46.00 19.30
CA GLU A 514 -4.68 -46.46 18.58
C GLU A 514 -4.42 -45.63 17.31
N SER A 515 -5.49 -45.31 16.56
CA SER A 515 -5.40 -44.46 15.37
C SER A 515 -4.94 -43.03 15.69
N LEU A 516 -5.46 -42.45 16.79
CA LEU A 516 -5.08 -41.11 17.23
C LEU A 516 -3.60 -41.06 17.63
N HIS A 517 -3.13 -42.05 18.39
CA HIS A 517 -1.75 -42.11 18.86
C HIS A 517 -0.74 -42.31 17.72
N GLN A 518 -1.09 -43.07 16.67
CA GLN A 518 -0.24 -43.21 15.48
C GLN A 518 -0.11 -41.90 14.69
N GLN A 519 -1.15 -41.07 14.68
CA GLN A 519 -1.15 -39.79 13.97
C GLN A 519 -0.49 -38.67 14.78
N GLU A 520 -0.51 -38.77 16.11
CA GLU A 520 0.08 -37.81 17.06
C GLU A 520 1.56 -37.52 16.76
N GLU A 521 2.39 -38.56 16.65
CA GLU A 521 3.84 -38.40 16.45
C GLU A 521 4.13 -37.61 15.16
N THR A 522 3.44 -37.95 14.06
CA THR A 522 3.65 -37.29 12.77
C THR A 522 3.11 -35.85 12.73
N LEU A 523 1.88 -35.62 13.19
CA LEU A 523 1.22 -34.33 13.07
C LEU A 523 1.80 -33.29 14.05
N MET A 524 2.19 -33.72 15.25
CA MET A 524 2.80 -32.83 16.24
C MET A 524 4.22 -32.41 15.84
N GLU A 525 5.03 -33.32 15.28
CA GLU A 525 6.35 -32.98 14.76
C GLU A 525 6.26 -32.01 13.57
N GLU A 526 5.32 -32.21 12.65
CA GLU A 526 5.07 -31.31 11.51
C GLU A 526 4.55 -29.93 11.98
N LEU A 527 3.67 -29.90 12.98
CA LEU A 527 3.20 -28.65 13.58
C LEU A 527 4.34 -27.89 14.26
N HIS A 528 5.14 -28.54 15.12
CA HIS A 528 6.27 -27.90 15.80
C HIS A 528 7.34 -27.40 14.83
N SER A 529 7.71 -28.19 13.82
CA SER A 529 8.73 -27.80 12.84
C SER A 529 8.31 -26.60 11.98
N SER A 530 7.04 -26.54 11.58
CA SER A 530 6.48 -25.39 10.86
C SER A 530 6.38 -24.14 11.74
N ALA A 531 5.98 -24.29 13.01
CA ALA A 531 5.93 -23.20 13.99
C ALA A 531 7.32 -22.65 14.33
N ASP A 532 8.32 -23.51 14.56
CA ASP A 532 9.71 -23.10 14.83
C ASP A 532 10.31 -22.26 13.70
N SER A 533 9.93 -22.59 12.46
CA SER A 533 10.37 -21.86 11.28
C SER A 533 9.74 -20.45 11.22
N LEU A 534 8.48 -20.31 11.62
CA LEU A 534 7.79 -19.03 11.73
C LEU A 534 8.31 -18.20 12.91
N ILE A 535 8.49 -18.79 14.09
CA ILE A 535 8.97 -18.11 15.30
C ILE A 535 10.33 -17.47 15.08
N LYS A 536 11.23 -18.13 14.34
CA LYS A 536 12.56 -17.58 14.03
C LYS A 536 12.54 -16.37 13.10
N THR A 537 11.46 -16.15 12.38
CA THR A 537 11.41 -15.16 11.29
C THR A 537 10.35 -14.07 11.49
N CYS A 538 9.35 -14.31 12.35
CA CYS A 538 8.30 -13.35 12.68
C CYS A 538 8.71 -12.37 13.80
N LYS A 539 7.96 -11.28 13.92
CA LYS A 539 8.06 -10.33 15.04
C LYS A 539 7.70 -10.99 16.38
N PRO A 540 8.20 -10.49 17.52
CA PRO A 540 8.00 -11.11 18.84
C PRO A 540 6.53 -11.25 19.26
N GLU A 541 5.68 -10.32 18.82
CA GLU A 541 4.24 -10.34 19.08
C GLU A 541 3.56 -11.50 18.33
N VAL A 542 3.83 -11.62 17.04
CA VAL A 542 3.29 -12.68 16.18
C VAL A 542 3.89 -14.04 16.54
N SER A 543 5.17 -14.10 16.92
CA SER A 543 5.76 -15.35 17.42
C SER A 543 5.12 -15.82 18.72
N ALA A 544 4.76 -14.89 19.62
CA ALA A 544 4.04 -15.24 20.84
C ALA A 544 2.63 -15.77 20.54
N GLU A 545 1.96 -15.21 19.54
CA GLU A 545 0.65 -15.70 19.07
C GLU A 545 0.76 -17.09 18.43
N VAL A 546 1.76 -17.33 17.57
CA VAL A 546 2.04 -18.66 17.00
C VAL A 546 2.36 -19.67 18.11
N GLU A 547 3.20 -19.31 19.08
CA GLU A 547 3.47 -20.17 20.24
C GLU A 547 2.23 -20.44 21.09
N SER A 548 1.37 -19.44 21.29
CA SER A 548 0.09 -19.61 22.01
C SER A 548 -0.80 -20.57 21.24
N SER A 549 -0.94 -20.38 19.93
CA SER A 549 -1.73 -21.25 19.07
C SER A 549 -1.22 -22.69 19.12
N VAL A 550 0.10 -22.91 19.06
CA VAL A 550 0.68 -24.26 19.18
C VAL A 550 0.38 -24.85 20.56
N LYS A 551 0.62 -24.10 21.65
CA LYS A 551 0.33 -24.58 23.02
C LYS A 551 -1.14 -24.92 23.21
N GLU A 552 -2.04 -24.10 22.70
CA GLU A 552 -3.49 -24.33 22.74
C GLU A 552 -3.86 -25.59 21.95
N THR A 553 -3.31 -25.78 20.75
CA THR A 553 -3.57 -26.99 19.94
C THR A 553 -3.02 -28.25 20.59
N VAL A 554 -1.81 -28.20 21.17
CA VAL A 554 -1.18 -29.34 21.86
C VAL A 554 -1.94 -29.67 23.15
N GLN A 555 -2.27 -28.66 23.96
CA GLN A 555 -3.06 -28.87 25.16
C GLN A 555 -4.44 -29.44 24.83
N ALA A 556 -5.11 -28.91 23.82
CA ALA A 556 -6.39 -29.43 23.38
C ALA A 556 -6.24 -30.89 22.91
N TRP A 557 -5.17 -31.24 22.19
CA TRP A 557 -4.89 -32.62 21.79
C TRP A 557 -4.72 -33.54 22.99
N ASP A 558 -3.86 -33.16 23.94
CA ASP A 558 -3.61 -33.94 25.17
C ASP A 558 -4.90 -34.15 25.96
N GLU A 559 -5.70 -33.08 26.13
CA GLU A 559 -7.00 -33.16 26.79
C GLU A 559 -7.94 -34.14 26.08
N LYS A 560 -7.91 -34.19 24.74
CA LYS A 560 -8.73 -35.13 23.95
C LYS A 560 -8.23 -36.56 24.05
N THR A 561 -6.93 -36.79 24.02
CA THR A 561 -6.33 -38.11 24.22
C THR A 561 -6.69 -38.65 25.62
N VAL A 562 -6.56 -37.82 26.67
CA VAL A 562 -6.94 -38.19 28.03
C VAL A 562 -8.44 -38.47 28.15
N GLN A 563 -9.30 -37.63 27.54
CA GLN A 563 -10.75 -37.85 27.54
C GLN A 563 -11.13 -39.18 26.89
N LEU A 564 -10.51 -39.51 25.76
CA LEU A 564 -10.73 -40.76 25.04
C LEU A 564 -10.25 -41.96 25.86
N GLU A 565 -9.05 -41.90 26.43
CA GLU A 565 -8.53 -42.97 27.30
C GLU A 565 -9.40 -43.20 28.54
N ASP A 566 -9.85 -42.13 29.20
CA ASP A 566 -10.71 -42.23 30.37
C ASP A 566 -12.08 -42.81 30.02
N LEU A 567 -12.59 -42.54 28.82
CA LEU A 567 -13.80 -43.18 28.32
C LEU A 567 -13.57 -44.67 28.07
N CYS A 568 -12.46 -45.05 27.40
CA CYS A 568 -12.06 -46.44 27.19
C CYS A 568 -11.97 -47.20 28.51
N LYS A 569 -11.22 -46.68 29.50
CA LYS A 569 -11.03 -47.30 30.82
C LYS A 569 -12.36 -47.51 31.55
N ARG A 570 -13.25 -46.52 31.52
CA ARG A 570 -14.60 -46.63 32.11
C ARG A 570 -15.42 -47.73 31.45
N TYR A 571 -15.32 -47.87 30.13
CA TYR A 571 -16.09 -48.86 29.38
C TYR A 571 -15.54 -50.26 29.59
N GLN A 572 -14.22 -50.44 29.62
CA GLN A 572 -13.56 -51.69 30.00
C GLN A 572 -14.00 -52.16 31.39
N GLN A 573 -13.98 -51.28 32.40
CA GLN A 573 -14.43 -51.61 33.75
C GLN A 573 -15.91 -52.00 33.79
N ALA A 574 -16.76 -51.29 33.04
CA ALA A 574 -18.17 -51.63 32.95
C ALA A 574 -18.40 -52.99 32.25
N VAL A 575 -17.61 -53.33 31.22
CA VAL A 575 -17.64 -54.65 30.56
C VAL A 575 -17.25 -55.75 31.54
N GLU A 576 -16.19 -55.54 32.32
CA GLU A 576 -15.75 -56.49 33.34
C GLU A 576 -16.84 -56.74 34.40
N LEU A 577 -17.44 -55.67 34.93
CA LEU A 577 -18.52 -55.77 35.92
C LEU A 577 -19.73 -56.52 35.36
N TRP A 578 -20.12 -56.23 34.11
CA TRP A 578 -21.21 -56.94 33.43
C TRP A 578 -20.90 -58.42 33.21
N SER A 579 -19.67 -58.75 32.84
CA SER A 579 -19.26 -60.15 32.66
C SER A 579 -19.28 -60.92 33.98
N ARG A 580 -18.83 -60.31 35.09
CA ARG A 580 -18.90 -60.90 36.44
C ARG A 580 -20.34 -61.09 36.89
N TYR A 581 -21.20 -60.08 36.67
CA TYR A 581 -22.63 -60.18 36.98
C TYR A 581 -23.28 -61.34 36.22
N LYS A 582 -22.99 -61.45 34.92
CA LYS A 582 -23.54 -62.53 34.09
C LYS A 582 -23.03 -63.91 34.50
N GLN A 583 -21.73 -64.05 34.79
CA GLN A 583 -21.18 -65.29 35.33
C GLN A 583 -21.83 -65.70 36.66
N ALA A 584 -22.05 -64.74 37.56
CA ALA A 584 -22.75 -65.00 38.82
C ALA A 584 -24.22 -65.37 38.61
N SER A 585 -24.91 -64.69 37.68
CA SER A 585 -26.29 -65.00 37.31
C SER A 585 -26.42 -66.38 36.67
N ASP A 586 -25.54 -66.74 35.75
CA ASP A 586 -25.50 -68.05 35.10
C ASP A 586 -25.17 -69.15 36.11
N ALA A 587 -24.26 -68.88 37.06
CA ALA A 587 -23.96 -69.81 38.16
C ALA A 587 -25.18 -70.03 39.08
N ILE A 588 -25.96 -68.98 39.39
CA ILE A 588 -27.19 -69.10 40.18
C ILE A 588 -28.28 -69.83 39.37
N ALA A 589 -28.41 -69.55 38.08
CA ALA A 589 -29.36 -70.23 37.21
C ALA A 589 -29.04 -71.73 37.12
N ASN A 590 -27.78 -72.08 36.87
CA ASN A 590 -27.30 -73.47 36.85
C ASN A 590 -27.50 -74.14 38.21
N TRP A 591 -27.22 -73.46 39.33
CA TRP A 591 -27.50 -73.99 40.67
C TRP A 591 -29.00 -74.22 40.89
N SER A 592 -29.86 -73.32 40.40
CA SER A 592 -31.32 -73.48 40.49
C SER A 592 -31.82 -74.62 39.62
N ASP A 593 -31.23 -74.81 38.43
CA ASP A 593 -31.55 -75.90 37.51
C ASP A 593 -31.07 -77.23 38.09
N GLU A 594 -29.89 -77.29 38.71
CA GLU A 594 -29.39 -78.46 39.44
C GLU A 594 -30.28 -78.81 40.64
N LEU A 595 -30.77 -77.81 41.38
CA LEU A 595 -31.76 -78.00 42.45
C LEU A 595 -33.09 -78.54 41.91
N LEU A 596 -33.60 -77.98 40.82
CA LEU A 596 -34.83 -78.43 40.15
C LEU A 596 -34.69 -79.86 39.60
N HIS A 597 -33.51 -80.23 39.09
CA HIS A 597 -33.21 -81.61 38.69
C HIS A 597 -33.15 -82.53 39.92
N SER A 598 -32.53 -82.09 41.03
CA SER A 598 -32.51 -82.87 42.28
C SER A 598 -33.90 -83.08 42.91
N VAL A 599 -34.83 -82.14 42.71
CA VAL A 599 -36.23 -82.23 43.16
C VAL A 599 -37.08 -83.11 42.24
N ASN A 600 -36.81 -83.12 40.93
CA ASN A 600 -37.49 -83.99 39.97
C ASN A 600 -37.05 -85.47 40.05
N ASP A 601 -35.88 -85.76 40.61
CA ASP A 601 -35.36 -87.12 40.81
C ASP A 601 -35.85 -87.80 42.12
N LEU A 602 -36.72 -87.15 42.91
CA LEU A 602 -37.31 -87.72 44.14
C LEU A 602 -38.67 -88.40 43.87
N PRO A 603 -38.91 -89.63 44.40
CA PRO A 603 -40.19 -90.33 44.22
C PRO A 603 -41.36 -89.65 44.97
N PRO A 604 -42.60 -89.79 44.48
CA PRO A 604 -43.74 -88.91 44.80
C PRO A 604 -44.26 -88.95 46.25
N GLU A 605 -43.70 -89.77 47.13
CA GLU A 605 -44.13 -89.86 48.53
C GLU A 605 -43.31 -88.98 49.50
N GLU A 606 -42.15 -88.45 49.09
CA GLU A 606 -41.32 -87.59 49.96
C GLU A 606 -41.43 -86.08 49.66
N ALA A 607 -41.97 -85.70 48.50
CA ALA A 607 -42.19 -84.30 48.11
C ALA A 607 -43.28 -83.58 48.95
N LEU A 608 -44.07 -84.31 49.75
CA LEU A 608 -45.09 -83.74 50.64
C LEU A 608 -44.62 -83.48 52.08
N LYS A 609 -43.36 -83.79 52.43
CA LYS A 609 -42.81 -83.54 53.78
C LYS A 609 -41.83 -82.38 53.86
N VAL A 610 -41.48 -81.76 52.74
CA VAL A 610 -40.63 -80.56 52.70
C VAL A 610 -41.46 -79.41 52.14
N ASN A 611 -42.28 -78.83 52.99
CA ASN A 611 -42.80 -77.47 52.86
C ASN A 611 -42.61 -76.78 54.21
#